data_AF-A0A0J0Y4V7-F1
#
_entry.id   AF-A0A0J0Y4V7-F1
#
_cell.length_a   1.000
_cell.length_b   1.000
_cell.length_c   1.000
_cell.angle_alpha   90.00
_cell.angle_beta   90.00
_cell.angle_gamma   90.00
#
_symmetry.space_group_name_H-M   'P 1'
#
loop_
_entity.id
_entity.type
_entity.pdbx_description
1 polymer ?
#
loop_
_entity_poly.entity_id
_entity_poly.type
_entity_poly.pdbx_seq_one_letter_code
_entity_poly.pdbx_strand_id
1 'polypeptide(L)'
;MEQMSVRPDQEISFEFSRFRLPQYVNEFRPLLFKNGASYYAVLGPDLQNGICGSGDTPEDALVDWNDKLRDRLRNPDLNDPVIKYVMETINALKKEI
;
A
#
# COMPACT_ATOMS: atom_id res chain seq x y z
N MET A 1 -10.88 4.93 6.75
CA MET A 1 -9.91 3.99 7.34
C MET A 1 -8.96 4.76 8.22
N GLU A 2 -8.43 4.16 9.27
CA GLU A 2 -7.26 4.71 9.98
C GLU A 2 -5.98 4.24 9.27
N GLN A 3 -5.00 5.12 9.17
CA GLN A 3 -3.70 4.82 8.55
C GLN A 3 -2.65 4.72 9.66
N MET A 4 -1.79 3.70 9.56
CA MET A 4 -0.66 3.50 10.45
C MET A 4 0.16 4.79 10.53
N SER A 5 0.51 5.22 11.73
CA SER A 5 1.39 6.36 11.96
C SER A 5 2.76 5.85 12.35
N VAL A 6 3.78 6.22 11.58
CA VAL A 6 5.19 5.89 11.86
C VAL A 6 5.92 7.12 12.38
N ARG A 7 7.08 6.92 12.99
CA ARG A 7 7.94 8.03 13.37
C ARG A 7 8.41 8.75 12.10
N PRO A 8 8.45 10.09 12.08
CA PRO A 8 8.84 10.85 10.89
C PRO A 8 10.29 10.56 10.45
N ASP A 9 11.16 10.14 11.38
CA ASP A 9 12.54 9.71 11.08
C ASP A 9 12.61 8.37 10.33
N GLN A 10 11.54 7.57 10.40
CA GLN A 10 11.43 6.28 9.71
C GLN A 10 10.65 6.38 8.41
N GLU A 11 9.82 7.41 8.25
CA GLU A 11 9.03 7.64 7.05
C GLU A 11 9.95 7.99 5.87
N ILE A 12 9.75 7.30 4.76
CA ILE A 12 10.49 7.54 3.52
C ILE A 12 9.60 8.38 2.61
N SER A 13 10.02 9.62 2.37
CA SER A 13 9.45 10.42 1.28
C SER A 13 9.87 9.82 -0.05
N PHE A 14 8.96 9.07 -0.69
CA PHE A 14 9.19 8.43 -1.98
C PHE A 14 8.50 9.23 -3.11
N GLU A 15 9.25 9.53 -4.18
CA GLU A 15 8.70 10.21 -5.36
C GLU A 15 8.02 9.23 -6.32
N PHE A 16 6.75 8.95 -6.08
CA PHE A 16 5.94 8.03 -6.91
C PHE A 16 5.89 8.42 -8.40
N SER A 17 5.95 9.72 -8.71
CA SER A 17 5.89 10.24 -10.08
C SER A 17 7.11 9.91 -10.95
N ARG A 18 8.25 9.58 -10.32
CA ARG A 18 9.53 9.44 -11.02
C ARG A 18 9.79 8.01 -11.53
N PHE A 19 9.06 7.04 -11.00
CA PHE A 19 9.26 5.62 -11.28
C PHE A 19 8.04 5.02 -11.99
N ARG A 20 8.27 4.05 -12.89
CA ARG A 20 7.19 3.24 -13.48
C ARG A 20 6.73 2.20 -12.45
N LEU A 21 6.00 2.67 -11.46
CA LEU A 21 5.41 1.83 -10.42
C LEU A 21 4.09 1.20 -10.87
N PRO A 22 3.68 0.09 -10.24
CA PRO A 22 2.36 -0.50 -10.45
C PRO A 22 1.25 0.54 -10.26
N GLN A 23 0.19 0.43 -11.06
CA GLN A 23 -0.93 1.38 -11.04
C GLN A 23 -1.50 1.57 -9.63
N TYR A 24 -1.72 0.48 -8.89
CA TYR A 24 -2.27 0.58 -7.52
C TYR A 24 -1.34 1.30 -6.55
N VAL A 25 -0.02 1.18 -6.72
CA VAL A 25 0.94 1.91 -5.89
C VAL A 25 0.81 3.41 -6.10
N ASN A 26 0.68 3.85 -7.36
CA ASN A 26 0.51 5.27 -7.69
C ASN A 26 -0.81 5.85 -7.18
N GLU A 27 -1.88 5.03 -7.19
CA GLU A 27 -3.20 5.44 -6.73
C GLU A 27 -3.30 5.51 -5.21
N PHE A 28 -2.88 4.45 -4.52
CA PHE A 28 -3.05 4.35 -3.08
C PHE A 28 -1.92 4.99 -2.27
N ARG A 29 -0.74 5.18 -2.89
CA ARG A 29 0.47 5.74 -2.28
C ARG A 29 0.67 5.23 -0.85
N PRO A 30 0.87 3.91 -0.67
CA PRO A 30 0.98 3.32 0.65
C PRO A 30 2.12 3.99 1.43
N LEU A 31 1.94 4.08 2.75
CA LEU A 31 2.95 4.63 3.64
C LEU A 31 4.23 3.80 3.52
N LEU A 32 5.33 4.45 3.16
CA LEU A 32 6.62 3.80 3.03
C LEU A 32 7.50 4.20 4.21
N PHE A 33 8.05 3.23 4.91
CA PHE A 33 8.95 3.47 6.02
C PHE A 33 10.07 2.44 6.09
N LYS A 34 11.18 2.85 6.69
CA LYS A 34 12.32 1.97 6.92
C LYS A 34 12.32 1.47 8.36
N ASN A 35 12.46 0.16 8.53
CA ASN A 35 12.60 -0.46 9.83
C ASN A 35 13.81 -1.42 9.82
N GLY A 36 14.90 -0.98 10.46
CA GLY A 36 16.16 -1.70 10.44
C GLY A 36 16.81 -1.70 9.05
N ALA A 37 17.04 -2.90 8.50
CA ALA A 37 17.67 -3.08 7.19
C ALA A 37 16.66 -3.10 6.01
N SER A 38 15.36 -3.19 6.30
CA SER A 38 14.32 -3.40 5.28
C SER A 38 13.35 -2.23 5.20
N TYR A 39 12.72 -2.10 4.03
CA TYR A 39 11.66 -1.14 3.73
C TYR A 39 10.31 -1.83 3.81
N TYR A 40 9.31 -1.09 4.27
CA TYR A 40 7.95 -1.57 4.44
C TYR A 40 6.98 -0.56 3.85
N ALA A 41 6.03 -1.06 3.07
CA ALA A 41 4.93 -0.30 2.50
C ALA A 41 3.63 -0.74 3.17
N VAL A 42 2.85 0.17 3.73
CA VAL A 42 1.62 -0.16 4.46
C VAL A 42 0.46 0.73 4.05
N LEU A 43 -0.67 0.10 3.74
CA LEU A 43 -1.96 0.77 3.61
C LEU A 43 -2.94 0.16 4.61
N GLY A 44 -3.44 0.99 5.52
CA GLY A 44 -4.31 0.55 6.61
C GLY A 44 -3.75 0.88 8.00
N PRO A 45 -4.46 0.48 9.05
CA PRO A 45 -4.19 0.94 10.41
C PRO A 45 -2.89 0.37 10.99
N ASP A 46 -2.53 -0.86 10.61
CA ASP A 46 -1.36 -1.58 11.12
C ASP A 46 -0.88 -2.63 10.13
N LEU A 47 0.30 -3.21 10.38
CA LEU A 47 0.85 -4.33 9.60
C LEU A 47 -0.02 -5.59 9.58
N GLN A 48 -0.86 -5.80 10.62
CA GLN A 48 -1.73 -6.98 10.73
C GLN A 48 -3.06 -6.80 10.00
N ASN A 49 -3.69 -5.64 10.18
CA ASN A 49 -5.03 -5.35 9.65
C ASN A 49 -4.99 -4.57 8.33
N GLY A 50 -3.79 -4.18 7.88
CA GLY A 50 -3.54 -3.49 6.62
C GLY A 50 -2.89 -4.41 5.58
N ILE A 51 -2.73 -3.85 4.39
CA ILE A 51 -1.92 -4.46 3.33
C ILE A 51 -0.50 -4.00 3.56
N CYS A 52 0.40 -4.93 3.85
CA CYS A 52 1.80 -4.66 4.14
C CYS A 52 2.72 -5.35 3.13
N GLY A 53 3.58 -4.58 2.45
CA GLY A 53 4.67 -5.09 1.64
C GLY A 53 6.02 -4.86 2.29
N SER A 54 7.01 -5.67 1.94
CA SER A 54 8.38 -5.56 2.44
C SER A 54 9.41 -5.77 1.34
N GLY A 55 10.57 -5.12 1.47
CA GLY A 55 11.66 -5.28 0.50
C GLY A 55 12.98 -4.68 0.97
N ASP A 56 14.05 -4.98 0.23
CA ASP A 56 15.39 -4.42 0.47
C ASP A 56 15.51 -2.97 -0.03
N THR A 57 14.63 -2.59 -0.95
CA THR A 57 14.51 -1.22 -1.46
C THR A 57 13.08 -0.70 -1.30
N PRO A 58 12.90 0.64 -1.32
CA PRO A 58 11.60 1.28 -1.44
C PRO A 58 10.72 0.66 -2.54
N GLU A 59 11.31 0.42 -3.71
CA GLU A 59 10.63 -0.11 -4.88
C GLU A 59 10.18 -1.56 -4.67
N ASP A 60 11.06 -2.40 -4.12
CA ASP A 60 10.71 -3.79 -3.77
C ASP A 60 9.55 -3.86 -2.78
N ALA A 61 9.56 -3.01 -1.74
CA ALA A 61 8.48 -2.98 -0.76
C ALA A 61 7.13 -2.58 -1.40
N LEU A 62 7.15 -1.65 -2.36
CA LEU A 62 5.96 -1.23 -3.10
C LEU A 62 5.47 -2.30 -4.09
N VAL A 63 6.39 -3.01 -4.74
CA VAL A 63 6.07 -4.12 -5.65
C VAL A 63 5.46 -5.29 -4.87
N ASP A 64 6.06 -5.67 -3.74
CA ASP A 64 5.53 -6.71 -2.85
C ASP A 64 4.15 -6.31 -2.30
N TRP A 65 3.99 -5.06 -1.86
CA TRP A 65 2.70 -4.53 -1.41
C TRP A 65 1.62 -4.63 -2.49
N ASN A 66 1.96 -4.28 -3.73
CA ASN A 66 1.06 -4.39 -4.86
C ASN A 66 0.64 -5.84 -5.14
N ASP A 67 1.56 -6.79 -5.02
CA ASP A 67 1.25 -8.20 -5.21
C ASP A 67 0.29 -8.70 -4.12
N LYS A 68 0.54 -8.37 -2.85
CA LYS A 68 -0.38 -8.70 -1.75
C LYS A 68 -1.74 -8.05 -1.89
N LEU A 69 -1.80 -6.81 -2.37
CA LEU A 69 -3.08 -6.18 -2.71
C LEU A 69 -3.80 -6.99 -3.79
N ARG A 70 -3.12 -7.37 -4.87
CA ARG A 70 -3.73 -8.15 -5.95
C ARG A 70 -4.22 -9.51 -5.47
N ASP A 71 -3.48 -10.17 -4.58
CA ASP A 71 -3.90 -11.43 -3.97
C ASP A 71 -5.17 -11.25 -3.12
N ARG A 72 -5.20 -10.23 -2.26
CA ARG A 72 -6.39 -9.85 -1.50
C ARG A 72 -7.57 -9.49 -2.40
N LEU A 73 -7.34 -8.87 -3.55
CA LEU A 73 -8.40 -8.55 -4.52
C LEU A 73 -8.92 -9.79 -5.27
N ARG A 74 -8.18 -10.89 -5.32
CA ARG A 74 -8.68 -12.16 -5.90
C ARG A 74 -9.72 -12.81 -5.00
N ASN A 75 -9.55 -12.71 -3.69
CA ASN A 75 -10.51 -13.19 -2.71
C ASN A 75 -10.75 -12.12 -1.63
N PRO A 76 -11.51 -11.06 -1.96
CA PRO A 76 -11.65 -9.90 -1.08
C PRO A 76 -12.52 -10.25 0.12
N ASP A 77 -11.95 -10.10 1.31
CA ASP A 77 -12.75 -10.13 2.54
C ASP A 77 -13.49 -8.80 2.68
N LEU A 78 -14.81 -8.83 2.44
CA LEU A 78 -15.65 -7.64 2.54
C LEU A 78 -15.90 -7.19 3.98
N ASN A 79 -15.43 -7.92 5.00
CA ASN A 79 -15.48 -7.45 6.38
C ASN A 79 -14.24 -6.60 6.71
N ASP A 80 -13.14 -6.79 5.99
CA ASP A 80 -11.92 -6.00 6.10
C ASP A 80 -12.16 -4.55 5.61
N PRO A 81 -12.02 -3.55 6.49
CA PRO A 81 -12.25 -2.15 6.14
C PRO A 81 -11.23 -1.60 5.15
N VAL A 82 -10.02 -2.18 5.08
CA VAL A 82 -8.98 -1.79 4.11
C VAL A 82 -9.36 -2.30 2.73
N ILE A 83 -9.82 -3.55 2.63
CA ILE A 83 -10.26 -4.13 1.35
C ILE A 83 -11.49 -3.39 0.83
N LYS A 84 -12.46 -3.08 1.68
CA LYS A 84 -13.60 -2.22 1.32
C LYS A 84 -13.15 -0.90 0.73
N TYR A 85 -12.27 -0.17 1.43
CA TYR A 85 -11.73 1.09 0.94
C TYR A 85 -11.05 0.95 -0.42
N VAL A 86 -10.18 -0.06 -0.58
CA VAL A 86 -9.47 -0.28 -1.85
C VAL A 86 -10.45 -0.61 -2.98
N MET A 87 -11.44 -1.46 -2.75
CA MET A 87 -12.45 -1.79 -3.74
C MET A 87 -13.31 -0.57 -4.11
N GLU A 88 -13.70 0.25 -3.14
CA GLU A 88 -14.44 1.48 -3.37
C GLU A 88 -13.65 2.48 -4.23
N THR A 89 -12.37 2.71 -3.90
CA THR A 89 -11.49 3.57 -4.71
C THR A 89 -11.30 3.01 -6.12
N ILE A 90 -11.04 1.71 -6.28
CA ILE A 90 -10.92 1.09 -7.62
C ILE A 90 -12.21 1.23 -8.42
N ASN A 91 -13.37 1.06 -7.78
CA ASN A 91 -14.66 1.19 -8.44
C ASN A 91 -14.96 2.65 -8.83
N ALA A 92 -14.57 3.61 -7.99
CA ALA A 92 -14.65 5.04 -8.33
C ALA A 92 -13.78 5.36 -9.55
N LEU A 93 -12.53 4.91 -9.57
CA LEU A 93 -11.61 5.09 -10.71
C LEU A 93 -12.16 4.47 -12.01
N LYS A 94 -12.81 3.30 -11.93
CA LYS A 94 -13.45 2.67 -13.09
C LYS A 94 -14.66 3.43 -13.62
N LYS A 95 -15.35 4.20 -12.78
CA LYS A 95 -16.53 4.99 -13.19
C LYS A 95 -16.16 6.30 -13.87
N GLU A 96 -14.93 6.77 -13.68
CA GLU A 96 -14.42 8.00 -14.31
C GLU A 96 -13.79 7.75 -15.70
N ILE A 97 -13.75 6.50 -16.18
CA ILE A 97 -13.22 6.09 -17.48
C ILE A 97 -14.36 5.74 -18.44
#